data_AF-A0A2N9EDG8-F1
#
_entry.id   AF-A0A2N9EDG8-F1
#
_cell.length_a   1.000
_cell.length_b   1.000
_cell.length_c   1.000
_cell.angle_alpha   90.00
_cell.angle_beta   90.00
_cell.angle_gamma   90.00
#
_symmetry.space_group_name_H-M   'P 1'
#
loop_
_entity.id
_entity.type
_entity.pdbx_description
1 polymer ?
#
loop_
_entity_poly.entity_id
_entity_poly.type
_entity_poly.pdbx_seq_one_letter_code
_entity_poly.pdbx_strand_id
1 'polypeptide(L)'
;MKVPIGMSMLEAALENDIDIEGACEGSCACSTCHVIVQDMEYYNKLEDPTDEENDMLDLAFGLSEKSRLGCQLIAERTLDGIRLALPSAT
;
A
#
# COMPACT_ATOMS: atom_id res chain seq x y z
N MET A 1 12.33 7.03 5.02
CA MET A 1 11.48 8.24 5.03
C MET A 1 10.77 8.36 6.37
N LYS A 2 10.22 9.53 6.70
CA LYS A 2 9.31 9.70 7.84
C LYS A 2 7.93 10.05 7.27
N VAL A 3 6.91 9.35 7.74
CA VAL A 3 5.53 9.55 7.27
C VAL A 3 4.70 10.10 8.44
N PRO A 4 3.99 11.23 8.26
CA PRO A 4 3.08 11.72 9.29
C PRO A 4 1.91 10.75 9.50
N ILE A 5 1.46 10.62 10.75
CA ILE A 5 0.31 9.77 11.09
C ILE A 5 -0.93 10.32 10.39
N GLY A 6 -1.73 9.43 9.81
CA GLY A 6 -2.94 9.77 9.07
C GLY A 6 -2.74 10.01 7.57
N MET A 7 -1.50 9.93 7.07
CA MET A 7 -1.20 10.01 5.63
C MET A 7 -1.19 8.63 4.99
N SER A 8 -1.62 8.51 3.74
CA SER A 8 -1.56 7.24 3.02
C SER A 8 -0.12 6.89 2.61
N MET A 9 0.18 5.59 2.51
CA MET A 9 1.50 5.13 2.05
C MET A 9 1.78 5.53 0.60
N LEU A 10 0.72 5.68 -0.22
CA LEU A 10 0.83 6.24 -1.58
C LEU A 10 1.32 7.70 -1.55
N GLU A 11 0.64 8.58 -0.82
CA GLU A 11 1.05 10.00 -0.71
C GLU A 11 2.47 10.10 -0.13
N ALA A 12 2.75 9.34 0.92
CA ALA A 12 4.06 9.33 1.54
C ALA A 12 5.17 8.89 0.56
N ALA A 13 4.89 7.90 -0.28
CA ALA A 13 5.83 7.44 -1.29
C ALA A 13 6.03 8.49 -2.39
N LEU A 14 4.95 9.10 -2.89
CA LEU A 14 5.01 10.19 -3.88
C LEU A 14 5.77 11.42 -3.36
N GLU A 15 5.53 11.84 -2.11
CA GLU A 15 6.25 12.95 -1.47
C GLU A 15 7.75 12.67 -1.25
N ASN A 16 8.15 11.40 -1.26
CA ASN A 16 9.54 10.97 -1.09
C ASN A 16 10.19 10.49 -2.40
N ASP A 17 9.63 10.87 -3.56
CA ASP A 17 10.13 10.51 -4.90
C ASP A 17 10.32 8.99 -5.09
N ILE A 18 9.47 8.18 -4.44
CA ILE A 18 9.41 6.74 -4.68
C ILE A 18 8.60 6.50 -5.95
N ASP A 19 9.13 5.65 -6.83
CA ASP A 19 8.53 5.29 -8.12
C ASP A 19 7.32 4.37 -7.94
N ILE A 20 6.24 4.92 -7.38
CA ILE A 20 4.93 4.29 -7.24
C ILE A 20 3.92 5.06 -8.07
N GLU A 21 3.02 4.34 -8.72
CA GLU A 21 1.95 4.96 -9.50
C GLU A 21 0.66 5.09 -8.67
N GLY A 22 -0.13 6.11 -8.99
CA GLY A 22 -1.37 6.43 -8.30
C GLY A 22 -2.45 6.89 -9.26
N ALA A 23 -2.74 6.09 -10.30
CA ALA A 23 -3.54 6.53 -11.45
C ALA A 23 -4.97 7.02 -11.11
N CYS A 24 -5.56 6.53 -10.02
CA CYS A 24 -6.89 6.95 -9.54
C CYS A 24 -6.83 7.94 -8.36
N GLU A 25 -5.64 8.47 -8.04
CA GLU A 25 -5.42 9.43 -6.95
C GLU A 25 -5.90 8.92 -5.58
N GLY A 26 -5.84 7.60 -5.37
CA GLY A 26 -6.24 6.96 -4.11
C GLY A 26 -7.73 6.62 -3.98
N SER A 27 -8.51 6.74 -5.04
CA SER A 27 -9.96 6.43 -5.07
C SER A 27 -10.31 4.94 -5.04
N CYS A 28 -9.37 4.04 -4.72
CA CYS A 28 -9.53 2.59 -4.75
C CYS A 28 -10.10 2.03 -6.08
N ALA A 29 -9.77 2.69 -7.20
CA ALA A 29 -10.29 2.36 -8.54
C ALA A 29 -9.19 1.86 -9.51
N CYS A 30 -8.00 1.56 -9.00
CA CYS A 30 -6.89 0.97 -9.75
C CYS A 30 -5.94 0.22 -8.81
N SER A 31 -5.06 -0.61 -9.36
CA SER A 31 -4.03 -1.35 -8.63
C SER A 31 -2.60 -0.82 -8.80
N THR A 32 -2.42 0.35 -9.41
CA THR A 32 -1.09 0.93 -9.70
C THR A 32 -0.29 1.31 -8.44
N CYS A 33 -0.99 1.53 -7.32
CA CYS A 33 -0.38 1.80 -6.02
C CYS A 33 -0.10 0.53 -5.20
N HIS A 34 -0.05 -0.63 -5.86
CA HIS A 34 0.17 -1.91 -5.21
C HIS A 34 1.50 -1.95 -4.46
N VAL A 35 1.44 -2.39 -3.21
CA VAL A 35 2.59 -2.59 -2.34
C VAL A 35 2.49 -3.95 -1.65
N ILE A 36 3.65 -4.49 -1.29
CA ILE A 36 3.76 -5.78 -0.60
C ILE A 36 4.37 -5.55 0.78
N VAL A 37 3.61 -5.87 1.83
CA VAL A 37 4.10 -5.79 3.22
C VAL A 37 5.12 -6.89 3.45
N GLN A 38 6.34 -6.52 3.83
CA GLN A 38 7.44 -7.49 4.01
C GLN A 38 7.28 -8.31 5.30
N ASP A 39 6.81 -7.68 6.36
CA ASP A 39 6.78 -8.27 7.71
C ASP A 39 5.35 -8.65 8.12
N MET A 40 5.10 -9.93 8.38
CA MET A 40 3.77 -10.44 8.79
C MET A 40 3.27 -9.82 10.10
N GLU A 41 4.17 -9.45 11.01
CA GLU A 41 3.79 -8.77 12.26
C GLU A 41 3.07 -7.45 11.99
N TYR A 42 3.50 -6.70 10.98
CA TYR A 42 2.86 -5.45 10.59
C TYR A 42 1.61 -5.71 9.76
N TYR A 43 1.63 -6.70 8.87
CA TYR A 43 0.45 -7.08 8.10
C TYR A 43 -0.74 -7.41 9.00
N ASN A 44 -0.52 -8.20 10.05
CA ASN A 44 -1.57 -8.57 11.01
C ASN A 44 -2.08 -7.41 11.89
N LYS A 45 -1.41 -6.24 11.86
CA LYS A 45 -1.86 -5.03 12.56
C LYS A 45 -2.70 -4.12 11.65
N LEU A 46 -2.68 -4.35 10.34
CA LEU A 46 -3.47 -3.58 9.38
C LEU A 46 -4.92 -4.04 9.43
N GLU A 47 -5.84 -3.12 9.10
CA GLU A 47 -7.22 -3.49 8.82
C GLU A 47 -7.29 -4.41 7.61
N ASP A 48 -8.19 -5.39 7.60
CA ASP A 48 -8.39 -6.27 6.45
C ASP A 48 -8.72 -5.47 5.19
N PRO A 49 -8.23 -5.88 4.01
CA PRO A 49 -8.59 -5.23 2.76
C PRO A 49 -10.10 -5.31 2.53
N THR A 50 -10.70 -4.22 2.05
CA THR A 50 -12.12 -4.20 1.67
C THR A 50 -12.36 -5.07 0.44
N ASP A 51 -13.62 -5.45 0.19
CA ASP A 51 -13.97 -6.20 -1.02
C ASP A 51 -13.55 -5.45 -2.30
N GLU A 52 -13.73 -4.12 -2.34
CA GLU A 52 -13.29 -3.27 -3.45
C GLU A 52 -11.75 -3.26 -3.60
N GLU A 53 -11.01 -3.26 -2.49
CA GLU A 53 -9.55 -3.35 -2.52
C GLU A 53 -9.11 -4.70 -3.10
N ASN A 54 -9.74 -5.80 -2.67
CA ASN A 54 -9.45 -7.14 -3.16
C ASN A 54 -9.76 -7.29 -4.65
N ASP A 55 -10.90 -6.75 -5.13
CA ASP A 55 -11.26 -6.76 -6.55
C ASP A 55 -10.19 -6.08 -7.42
N MET A 56 -9.57 -5.00 -6.91
CA MET A 56 -8.49 -4.32 -7.61
C MET A 56 -7.16 -5.09 -7.49
N LEU A 57 -6.85 -5.65 -6.32
CA LEU A 57 -5.65 -6.46 -6.09
C LEU A 57 -5.62 -7.72 -6.97
N ASP A 58 -6.77 -8.31 -7.27
CA ASP A 58 -6.88 -9.45 -8.21
C ASP A 58 -6.41 -9.11 -9.63
N LEU A 59 -6.43 -7.83 -10.00
CA LEU A 59 -5.92 -7.33 -11.27
C LEU A 59 -4.43 -6.93 -11.20
N ALA A 60 -3.81 -6.95 -10.01
CA ALA A 60 -2.43 -6.50 -9.80
C ALA A 60 -1.41 -7.55 -10.25
N PHE A 61 -0.31 -7.09 -10.84
CA PHE A 61 0.84 -7.94 -11.13
C PHE A 61 1.64 -8.25 -9.87
N GLY A 62 2.10 -9.49 -9.73
CA GLY A 62 2.91 -9.89 -8.56
C GLY A 62 2.12 -9.94 -7.26
N LEU A 63 0.82 -10.22 -7.32
CA LEU A 63 -0.05 -10.40 -6.16
C LEU A 63 0.53 -11.44 -5.19
N SER A 64 0.46 -11.13 -3.89
CA SER A 64 0.90 -11.98 -2.80
C SER A 64 -0.10 -11.92 -1.65
N GLU A 65 -0.01 -12.85 -0.70
CA GLU A 65 -0.87 -12.87 0.49
C GLU A 65 -0.73 -11.62 1.38
N LYS A 66 0.35 -10.84 1.20
CA LYS A 66 0.63 -9.62 1.97
C LYS A 66 0.51 -8.35 1.12
N SER A 67 -0.17 -8.47 -0.01
CA SER A 67 -0.37 -7.36 -0.94
C SER A 67 -1.50 -6.46 -0.47
N ARG A 68 -1.29 -5.16 -0.63
CA ARG A 68 -2.23 -4.09 -0.26
C ARG A 68 -2.14 -2.96 -1.26
N LEU A 69 -3.18 -2.14 -1.34
CA LEU A 69 -3.13 -0.88 -2.08
C LEU A 69 -2.56 0.21 -1.17
N GLY A 70 -1.46 0.84 -1.59
CA GLY A 70 -0.77 1.87 -0.81
C GLY A 70 -1.65 3.07 -0.47
N CYS A 71 -2.70 3.34 -1.26
CA CYS A 71 -3.67 4.38 -0.94
C CYS A 71 -4.61 4.03 0.22
N GLN A 72 -4.88 2.73 0.46
CA GLN A 72 -5.73 2.27 1.57
C GLN A 72 -4.92 2.04 2.86
N LEU A 73 -3.59 2.01 2.77
CA LEU A 73 -2.71 1.91 3.93
C LEU A 73 -2.46 3.28 4.55
N ILE A 74 -3.08 3.54 5.70
CA ILE A 74 -2.87 4.78 6.46
C ILE A 74 -1.75 4.61 7.47
N ALA A 75 -0.86 5.60 7.55
CA ALA A 75 0.24 5.59 8.51
C ALA A 75 -0.28 5.74 9.94
N GLU A 76 0.06 4.77 10.79
CA GLU A 76 -0.30 4.74 12.20
C GLU A 76 0.93 4.54 13.10
N ARG A 77 0.80 4.85 14.39
CA ARG A 77 1.89 4.68 15.38
C ARG A 77 2.30 3.22 15.55
N THR A 78 1.37 2.29 15.34
CA THR A 78 1.57 0.82 15.43
C THR A 78 2.39 0.28 14.27
N LEU A 79 2.49 1.04 13.17
CA LEU A 79 3.20 0.70 11.94
C LEU A 79 4.59 1.31 11.86
N ASP A 80 5.10 1.90 12.95
CA ASP A 80 6.45 2.47 12.96
C ASP A 80 7.50 1.37 12.69
N GLY A 81 8.29 1.58 11.64
CA GLY A 81 9.26 0.61 11.14
C GLY A 81 8.75 -0.38 10.07
N ILE A 82 7.49 -0.26 9.63
CA ILE A 82 6.94 -1.10 8.54
C ILE A 82 7.81 -1.01 7.28
N ARG A 83 7.99 -2.16 6.61
CA ARG A 83 8.69 -2.27 5.33
C ARG A 83 7.72 -2.69 4.24
N LEU A 84 7.67 -1.86 3.20
CA LEU A 84 6.87 -2.09 2.00
C LEU A 84 7.83 -2.30 0.83
N ALA A 85 7.48 -3.22 -0.06
CA ALA A 85 8.15 -3.40 -1.34
C ALA A 85 7.19 -3.11 -2.48
N LEU A 86 7.70 -2.52 -3.56
CA LEU A 86 6.98 -2.39 -4.81
C LEU A 86 7.09 -3.70 -5.61
N PRO A 87 6.02 -4.16 -6.26
CA PRO A 87 6.08 -5.29 -7.18
C PRO A 87 7.04 -4.98 -8.34
N SER A 88 7.66 -6.01 -8.93
CA SER A 88 8.71 -5.83 -9.95
C SER A 88 8.21 -5.33 -11.31
N ALA A 89 6.91 -5.15 -11.49
CA ALA A 89 6.27 -4.46 -12.61
C ALA A 89 4.84 -4.07 -12.19
N THR A 90 4.48 -2.79 -12.35
CA THR A 90 3.10 -2.29 -12.34
C THR A 90 2.60 -2.08 -13.76
#